data_AF-A0A0V0TBH2-F1
#
_entry.id   AF-A0A0V0TBH2-F1
#
_cell.length_a   1.000
_cell.length_b   1.000
_cell.length_c   1.000
_cell.angle_alpha   90.00
_cell.angle_beta   90.00
_cell.angle_gamma   90.00
#
_symmetry.space_group_name_H-M   'P 1'
#
loop_
_entity.id
_entity.type
_entity.pdbx_description
1 polymer ?
#
loop_
_entity_poly.entity_id
_entity_poly.type
_entity_poly.pdbx_seq_one_letter_code
_entity_poly.pdbx_strand_id
1 'polypeptide(L)'
;MSILKQHLNKVPPNATNGGLFYKNFFMNVPPSYTKFFGYDHINPSEVPSNPKFQKLGEDFLKQMNLFVDKIGKEEDLKNEVKKLVVGHKAFKVGVNEFKNAGPAFMKFMEAEAGMSAEQKKAWEDFFTKFIELASLF
;
A
#
# COMPACT_ATOMS: atom_id res chain seq x y z
N MET A 1 -9.75 -18.59 -4.95
CA MET A 1 -9.26 -17.18 -4.94
C MET A 1 -9.29 -16.69 -3.50
N SER A 2 -8.21 -16.09 -2.98
CA SER A 2 -8.14 -15.70 -1.56
C SER A 2 -9.11 -14.56 -1.24
N ILE A 3 -9.51 -14.43 0.03
CA ILE A 3 -10.38 -13.35 0.51
C ILE A 3 -9.78 -11.95 0.23
N LEU A 4 -8.45 -11.83 0.31
CA LEU A 4 -7.71 -10.62 -0.04
C LEU A 4 -7.76 -10.31 -1.53
N LYS A 5 -7.62 -11.33 -2.39
CA LYS A 5 -7.70 -11.14 -3.84
C LYS A 5 -9.11 -10.73 -4.28
N GLN A 6 -10.13 -11.36 -3.70
CA GLN A 6 -11.53 -10.96 -3.93
C GLN A 6 -11.79 -9.51 -3.50
N HIS A 7 -11.22 -9.10 -2.36
CA HIS A 7 -11.35 -7.73 -1.89
C HIS A 7 -10.62 -6.75 -2.82
N LEU A 8 -9.36 -7.02 -3.19
CA LEU A 8 -8.59 -6.21 -4.14
C LEU A 8 -9.29 -6.05 -5.49
N ASN A 9 -9.97 -7.08 -5.99
CA ASN A 9 -10.67 -7.00 -7.27
C ASN A 9 -11.80 -5.97 -7.30
N LYS A 10 -12.33 -5.54 -6.15
CA LYS A 10 -13.29 -4.42 -6.06
C LYS A 10 -12.64 -3.07 -6.35
N VAL A 11 -11.31 -2.97 -6.21
CA VAL A 11 -10.52 -1.76 -6.41
C VAL A 11 -9.43 -2.06 -7.46
N PRO A 12 -9.80 -2.10 -8.76
CA PRO A 12 -8.86 -2.45 -9.83
C PRO A 12 -7.70 -1.45 -9.91
N PRO A 13 -6.49 -1.90 -10.29
CA PRO A 13 -5.35 -1.00 -10.47
C PRO A 13 -5.54 -0.13 -11.72
N ASN A 14 -5.91 1.12 -11.51
CA ASN A 14 -6.02 2.15 -12.54
C ASN A 14 -5.67 3.54 -11.96
N ALA A 15 -5.50 4.52 -12.84
CA ALA A 15 -5.16 5.90 -12.47
C ALA A 15 -6.11 6.51 -11.44
N THR A 16 -7.43 6.32 -11.59
CA THR A 16 -8.45 6.86 -10.69
C THR A 16 -8.27 6.34 -9.26
N ASN A 17 -8.22 5.01 -9.11
CA ASN A 17 -8.04 4.37 -7.81
C ASN A 17 -6.65 4.65 -7.24
N GLY A 18 -5.64 4.81 -8.09
CA GLY A 18 -4.29 5.21 -7.68
C GLY A 18 -4.26 6.61 -7.04
N GLY A 19 -4.95 7.58 -7.65
CA GLY A 19 -5.09 8.92 -7.10
C GLY A 19 -5.87 8.94 -5.79
N LEU A 20 -6.97 8.17 -5.71
CA LEU A 20 -7.77 8.03 -4.49
C LEU A 20 -6.96 7.38 -3.35
N PHE A 21 -6.17 6.36 -3.67
CA PHE A 21 -5.26 5.74 -2.70
C PHE A 21 -4.31 6.77 -2.09
N TYR A 22 -3.61 7.56 -2.90
CA TYR A 22 -2.66 8.54 -2.37
C TYR A 22 -3.33 9.68 -1.60
N LYS A 23 -4.54 10.11 -1.99
CA LYS A 23 -5.35 11.02 -1.17
C LYS A 23 -5.57 10.43 0.21
N ASN A 24 -6.07 9.18 0.27
CA ASN A 24 -6.31 8.51 1.55
C ASN A 24 -5.00 8.30 2.33
N PHE A 25 -3.91 7.95 1.65
CA PHE A 25 -2.60 7.78 2.26
C PHE A 25 -2.17 9.05 3.00
N PHE A 26 -2.12 10.20 2.31
CA PHE A 26 -1.68 11.46 2.94
C PHE A 26 -2.64 11.98 4.03
N MET A 27 -3.90 11.54 4.04
CA MET A 27 -4.83 11.82 5.15
C MET A 27 -4.59 10.94 6.39
N ASN A 28 -3.89 9.81 6.25
CA ASN A 28 -3.81 8.77 7.28
C ASN A 28 -2.39 8.39 7.71
N VAL A 29 -1.36 8.98 7.12
CA VAL A 29 0.04 8.84 7.54
C VAL A 29 0.54 10.12 8.20
N PRO A 30 1.69 10.10 8.91
CA PRO A 30 2.28 11.31 9.44
C PRO A 30 2.47 12.39 8.36
N PRO A 31 2.14 13.68 8.61
CA PRO A 31 2.27 14.75 7.62
C PRO A 31 3.68 14.90 7.05
N SER A 32 4.72 14.48 7.79
CA SER A 32 6.11 14.48 7.34
C SER A 32 6.37 13.58 6.13
N TYR A 33 5.46 12.65 5.78
CA TYR A 33 5.66 11.70 4.69
C TYR A 33 5.66 12.35 3.33
N THR A 34 5.08 13.55 3.20
CA THR A 34 5.16 14.37 1.98
C THR A 34 6.60 14.56 1.51
N LYS A 35 7.56 14.61 2.45
CA LYS A 35 8.99 14.75 2.18
C LYS A 35 9.58 13.58 1.42
N PHE A 36 9.08 12.35 1.63
CA PHE A 36 9.50 11.17 0.86
C PHE A 36 9.11 11.28 -0.63
N PHE A 37 8.16 12.16 -0.95
CA PHE A 37 7.71 12.44 -2.31
C PHE A 37 8.29 13.74 -2.89
N GLY A 38 9.14 14.43 -2.13
CA GLY A 38 9.78 15.68 -2.52
C GLY A 38 8.92 16.93 -2.31
N TYR A 39 7.95 16.89 -1.40
CA TYR A 39 7.08 18.02 -1.10
C TYR A 39 7.19 18.42 0.37
N ASP A 40 7.16 19.73 0.66
CA ASP A 40 7.04 20.22 2.03
C ASP A 40 5.62 19.99 2.56
N HIS A 41 4.62 20.22 1.71
CA HIS A 41 3.21 20.00 2.00
C HIS A 41 2.48 19.45 0.77
N ILE A 42 1.46 18.62 1.00
CA ILE A 42 0.55 18.12 -0.03
C ILE A 42 -0.86 18.40 0.46
N ASN A 43 -1.66 19.05 -0.38
CA ASN A 43 -3.09 19.19 -0.17
C ASN A 43 -3.81 17.90 -0.66
N PRO A 44 -4.40 17.08 0.22
CA PRO A 44 -4.99 15.81 -0.19
C PRO A 44 -6.14 15.93 -1.20
N SER A 45 -6.81 17.09 -1.31
CA SER A 45 -7.90 17.28 -2.27
C SER A 45 -7.42 17.38 -3.72
N GLU A 46 -6.16 17.76 -3.94
CA GLU A 46 -5.54 17.89 -5.28
C GLU A 46 -4.83 16.60 -5.74
N VAL A 47 -4.62 15.66 -4.82
CA VAL A 47 -3.91 14.40 -5.10
C VAL A 47 -4.61 13.52 -6.14
N PRO A 48 -5.95 13.34 -6.12
CA PRO A 48 -6.61 12.40 -7.04
C PRO A 48 -6.47 12.75 -8.51
N SER A 49 -6.34 14.04 -8.85
CA SER A 49 -6.18 14.52 -10.24
C SER A 49 -4.72 14.67 -10.66
N ASN A 50 -3.76 14.48 -9.75
CA ASN A 50 -2.35 14.65 -10.04
C ASN A 50 -1.79 13.41 -10.77
N PRO A 51 -1.29 13.54 -12.01
CA PRO A 51 -0.82 12.39 -12.81
C PRO A 51 0.30 11.58 -12.14
N LYS A 52 1.18 12.23 -11.36
CA LYS A 52 2.25 11.55 -10.60
C LYS A 52 1.64 10.56 -9.60
N PHE A 53 0.66 11.00 -8.82
CA PHE A 53 0.04 10.16 -7.79
C PHE A 53 -0.91 9.11 -8.37
N GLN A 54 -1.60 9.43 -9.46
CA GLN A 54 -2.36 8.43 -10.23
C GLN A 54 -1.46 7.28 -10.68
N LYS A 55 -0.30 7.60 -11.29
CA LYS A 55 0.64 6.60 -11.77
C LYS A 55 1.28 5.80 -10.64
N LEU A 56 1.81 6.48 -9.61
CA LEU A 56 2.40 5.81 -8.45
C LEU A 56 1.36 4.90 -7.76
N GLY A 57 0.11 5.36 -7.66
CA GLY A 57 -0.94 4.62 -6.97
C GLY A 57 -1.37 3.40 -7.76
N GLU A 58 -1.50 3.52 -9.08
CA GLU A 58 -1.76 2.39 -9.96
C GLU A 58 -0.65 1.31 -9.83
N ASP A 59 0.61 1.73 -9.86
CA ASP A 59 1.75 0.82 -9.72
C ASP A 59 1.79 0.16 -8.33
N PHE A 60 1.45 0.91 -7.27
CA PHE A 60 1.30 0.36 -5.93
C PHE A 60 0.16 -0.67 -5.84
N LEU A 61 -1.00 -0.41 -6.44
CA LEU A 61 -2.12 -1.37 -6.46
C LEU A 61 -1.78 -2.65 -7.25
N LYS A 62 -0.98 -2.54 -8.31
CA LYS A 62 -0.42 -3.71 -9.00
C LYS A 62 0.53 -4.49 -8.10
N GLN A 63 1.39 -3.79 -7.35
CA GLN A 63 2.31 -4.43 -6.40
C GLN A 63 1.56 -5.15 -5.27
N MET A 64 0.46 -4.57 -4.75
CA MET A 64 -0.40 -5.23 -3.76
C MET A 64 -1.04 -6.50 -4.31
N ASN A 65 -1.48 -6.48 -5.57
CA ASN A 65 -1.96 -7.69 -6.25
C ASN A 65 -0.86 -8.76 -6.33
N LEU A 66 0.37 -8.38 -6.69
CA LEU A 66 1.50 -9.30 -6.78
C LEU A 66 1.84 -9.94 -5.43
N PHE A 67 1.81 -9.17 -4.34
CA PHE A 67 2.03 -9.72 -2.99
C PHE A 67 0.93 -10.71 -2.61
N VAL A 68 -0.34 -10.37 -2.85
CA VAL A 68 -1.48 -11.24 -2.53
C VAL A 68 -1.44 -12.54 -3.34
N ASP A 69 -1.02 -12.49 -4.61
CA ASP A 69 -0.88 -13.69 -5.47
C ASP A 69 0.26 -14.63 -5.02
N LYS A 70 1.16 -14.15 -4.15
CA LYS A 70 2.29 -14.90 -3.58
C LYS A 70 2.05 -15.37 -2.15
N ILE A 71 0.88 -15.10 -1.57
CA ILE A 71 0.50 -15.65 -0.27
C ILE A 71 0.49 -17.19 -0.37
N GLY A 72 1.13 -17.84 0.60
CA GLY A 72 1.36 -19.30 0.60
C GLY A 72 2.62 -19.76 -0.14
N LYS A 73 3.34 -18.84 -0.81
CA LYS A 73 4.65 -19.10 -1.44
C LYS A 73 5.71 -18.25 -0.72
N GLU A 74 6.15 -18.71 0.44
CA GLU A 74 6.91 -17.89 1.39
C GLU A 74 8.17 -17.26 0.78
N GLU A 75 8.95 -18.04 0.03
CA GLU A 75 10.18 -17.53 -0.60
C GLU A 75 9.88 -16.52 -1.72
N ASP A 76 8.82 -16.72 -2.52
CA ASP A 76 8.42 -15.76 -3.54
C ASP A 76 7.95 -14.44 -2.93
N LEU A 77 7.14 -14.51 -1.87
CA LEU A 77 6.66 -13.33 -1.16
C LEU A 77 7.83 -12.56 -0.54
N LYS A 78 8.73 -13.27 0.15
CA LYS A 78 9.94 -12.69 0.75
C LYS A 78 10.79 -11.98 -0.30
N ASN A 79 10.99 -12.58 -1.47
CA ASN A 79 11.77 -11.97 -2.55
C ASN A 79 11.12 -10.69 -3.10
N GLU A 80 9.80 -10.62 -3.21
CA GLU A 80 9.13 -9.38 -3.59
C GLU A 80 9.20 -8.30 -2.50
N VAL A 81 9.02 -8.68 -1.23
CA VAL A 81 9.17 -7.74 -0.11
C VAL A 81 10.60 -7.18 -0.08
N LYS A 82 11.62 -8.02 -0.30
CA LYS A 82 13.01 -7.58 -0.41
C LYS A 82 13.20 -6.52 -1.50
N LYS A 83 12.67 -6.77 -2.70
CA LYS A 83 12.77 -5.82 -3.83
C LYS A 83 12.14 -4.47 -3.46
N LEU A 84 10.96 -4.50 -2.85
CA LEU A 84 10.29 -3.29 -2.38
C LEU A 84 11.16 -2.54 -1.36
N VAL A 85 11.59 -3.20 -0.29
CA VAL A 85 12.37 -2.56 0.80
C VAL A 85 13.67 -1.97 0.26
N VAL A 86 14.43 -2.74 -0.53
CA VAL A 86 15.69 -2.26 -1.12
C VAL A 86 15.46 -1.05 -2.04
N GLY A 87 14.42 -1.09 -2.88
CA GLY A 87 14.07 0.05 -3.74
C GLY A 87 13.67 1.30 -2.96
N HIS A 88 13.10 1.14 -1.76
CA HIS A 88 12.66 2.24 -0.91
C HIS A 88 13.77 2.87 -0.06
N LYS A 89 14.92 2.19 0.11
CA LYS A 89 16.08 2.74 0.82
C LYS A 89 16.61 4.03 0.20
N ALA A 90 16.56 4.16 -1.13
CA ALA A 90 16.97 5.37 -1.85
C ALA A 90 16.16 6.62 -1.41
N PHE A 91 14.93 6.41 -0.94
CA PHE A 91 14.03 7.46 -0.45
C PHE A 91 14.06 7.60 1.07
N LYS A 92 14.98 6.92 1.76
CA LYS A 92 15.07 6.87 3.24
C LYS A 92 13.79 6.36 3.91
N VAL A 93 13.05 5.50 3.22
CA VAL A 93 11.86 4.83 3.73
C VAL A 93 12.27 3.46 4.27
N GLY A 94 11.97 3.20 5.54
CA GLY A 94 12.28 1.94 6.23
C GLY A 94 11.05 1.26 6.82
N VAL A 95 11.30 0.28 7.69
CA VAL A 95 10.25 -0.53 8.33
C VAL A 95 9.26 0.31 9.13
N ASN A 96 9.72 1.38 9.79
CA ASN A 96 8.84 2.28 10.54
C ASN A 96 7.84 2.97 9.63
N GLU A 97 8.26 3.35 8.41
CA GLU A 97 7.37 3.94 7.42
C GLU A 97 6.36 2.93 6.89
N PHE A 98 6.82 1.71 6.62
CA PHE A 98 5.95 0.63 6.19
C PHE A 98 4.88 0.25 7.22
N LYS A 99 5.19 0.32 8.52
CA LYS A 99 4.21 0.07 9.61
C LYS A 99 3.00 1.01 9.56
N ASN A 100 3.18 2.24 9.06
CA ASN A 100 2.08 3.19 8.90
C ASN A 100 1.37 3.07 7.54
N ALA A 101 2.06 2.56 6.52
CA ALA A 101 1.50 2.38 5.18
C ALA A 101 0.39 1.32 5.13
N GLY A 102 0.53 0.21 5.87
CA GLY A 102 -0.47 -0.86 5.92
C GLY A 102 -1.83 -0.40 6.42
N PRO A 103 -1.92 0.22 7.62
CA PRO A 103 -3.18 0.79 8.12
C PRO A 103 -3.78 1.84 7.18
N ALA A 104 -2.97 2.69 6.56
CA ALA A 104 -3.46 3.66 5.57
C ALA A 104 -4.06 2.97 4.34
N PHE A 105 -3.45 1.90 3.84
CA PHE A 105 -4.03 1.09 2.77
C PHE A 105 -5.32 0.40 3.18
N MET A 106 -5.41 -0.15 4.40
CA MET A 106 -6.65 -0.77 4.89
C MET A 106 -7.80 0.23 4.95
N LYS A 107 -7.57 1.46 5.43
CA LYS A 107 -8.59 2.52 5.43
C LYS A 107 -9.07 2.87 4.02
N PHE A 108 -8.16 2.87 3.05
CA PHE A 108 -8.52 3.06 1.63
C PHE A 108 -9.43 1.95 1.13
N MET A 109 -9.06 0.69 1.36
CA MET A 109 -9.88 -0.46 0.96
C MET A 109 -11.26 -0.43 1.64
N GLU A 110 -11.32 -0.07 2.92
CA GLU A 110 -12.58 0.08 3.65
C GLU A 110 -13.47 1.18 3.05
N ALA A 111 -12.89 2.33 2.69
CA ALA A 111 -13.63 3.44 2.08
C ALA A 111 -14.17 3.12 0.68
N GLU A 112 -13.38 2.47 -0.17
CA GLU A 112 -13.74 2.23 -1.57
C GLU A 112 -14.55 0.94 -1.81
N ALA A 113 -14.40 -0.06 -0.94
CA ALA A 113 -14.94 -1.40 -1.19
C ALA A 113 -15.73 -2.01 -0.02
N GLY A 114 -15.73 -1.34 1.14
CA GLY A 114 -16.21 -1.88 2.41
C GLY A 114 -15.32 -3.02 2.91
N MET A 115 -15.28 -3.25 4.22
CA MET A 115 -14.44 -4.31 4.80
C MET A 115 -15.22 -5.13 5.82
N SER A 116 -15.40 -6.42 5.55
CA SER A 116 -15.94 -7.35 6.56
C SER A 116 -14.91 -7.61 7.67
N ALA A 117 -15.36 -8.17 8.80
CA ALA A 117 -14.47 -8.53 9.90
C ALA A 117 -13.39 -9.54 9.46
N GLU A 118 -13.75 -10.51 8.62
CA GLU A 118 -12.83 -11.51 8.07
C GLU A 118 -11.82 -10.87 7.11
N GLN A 119 -12.26 -9.94 6.26
CA GLN A 119 -11.37 -9.21 5.36
C GLN A 119 -10.39 -8.34 6.13
N LYS A 120 -10.86 -7.67 7.20
CA LYS A 120 -10.02 -6.87 8.07
C LYS A 120 -8.95 -7.71 8.72
N LYS A 121 -9.34 -8.82 9.35
CA LYS A 121 -8.40 -9.74 9.99
C LYS A 121 -7.37 -10.30 9.00
N ALA A 122 -7.81 -10.67 7.79
CA ALA A 122 -6.90 -11.16 6.75
C ALA A 122 -5.88 -10.10 6.31
N TRP A 123 -6.27 -8.82 6.23
CA TRP A 123 -5.34 -7.73 5.94
C TRP A 123 -4.36 -7.47 7.09
N GLU A 124 -4.83 -7.51 8.33
CA GLU A 124 -3.98 -7.38 9.53
C GLU A 124 -2.92 -8.48 9.58
N ASP A 125 -3.30 -9.72 9.28
CA ASP A 125 -2.38 -10.86 9.23
C ASP A 125 -1.37 -10.70 8.09
N PHE A 126 -1.84 -10.27 6.92
CA PHE A 126 -0.96 -10.00 5.79
C PHE A 126 0.07 -8.91 6.11
N PHE A 127 -0.35 -7.78 6.70
CA PHE A 127 0.57 -6.70 7.02
C PHE A 127 1.50 -7.05 8.17
N THR A 128 1.06 -7.85 9.14
CA THR A 128 1.95 -8.43 10.17
C THR A 128 3.08 -9.21 9.52
N LYS A 129 2.75 -10.18 8.66
CA LYS A 129 3.73 -10.98 7.93
C LYS A 129 4.62 -10.14 7.01
N PHE A 130 4.04 -9.15 6.34
CA PHE A 130 4.79 -8.23 5.48
C PHE A 130 5.85 -7.46 6.29
N ILE A 131 5.52 -6.95 7.47
CA ILE A 131 6.45 -6.22 8.34
C ILE A 131 7.53 -7.15 8.91
N GLU A 132 7.19 -8.38 9.27
CA GLU A 132 8.18 -9.40 9.66
C GLU A 132 9.20 -9.63 8.54
N LEU A 133 8.73 -9.85 7.31
CA LEU A 133 9.59 -10.05 6.13
C LEU A 133 10.41 -8.80 5.80
N ALA A 134 9.80 -7.61 5.89
CA ALA A 134 10.47 -6.35 5.61
C ALA A 134 11.60 -6.05 6.61
N SER A 135 11.46 -6.51 7.85
CA SER A 135 12.47 -6.35 8.90
C SER A 135 13.74 -7.18 8.70
N LEU A 136 13.75 -8.07 7.69
CA LEU A 136 14.92 -8.88 7.33
C LEU A 136 15.89 -8.13 6.38
N PHE A 137 15.51 -6.97 5.86
CA PHE A 137 16.21 -6.29 4.76
C PHE A 137 16.48 -4.80 5.05
#